data_AF-A0A7S1CEK6-F1
#
_entry.id   AF-A0A7S1CEK6-F1
#
_cell.length_a   1.000
_cell.length_b   1.000
_cell.length_c   1.000
_cell.angle_alpha   90.00
_cell.angle_beta   90.00
_cell.angle_gamma   90.00
#
_symmetry.space_group_name_H-M   'P 1'
#
loop_
_entity.id
_entity.type
_entity.pdbx_description
1 polymer ?
#
loop_
_entity_poly.entity_id
_entity_poly.type
_entity_poly.pdbx_seq_one_letter_code
_entity_poly.pdbx_strand_id
1 'polypeptide(L)'
;MEGAGRGARGNGRRRRAAGLRRAASHQVAVADGGTATARRGWLTSAVAATMVLAMAVRGAAHASAAEPWYLVWQRSRVSQGPLPRQALTMVVDAEEHVMYVHGGYGARSESDFLDDTWKFDIPGLHWTQIVEPEGGSRPPARASAAAAWAADDRTMLLFGGADRRANSNTLTDMNDLWALDADEGVWTQLVSSPRPEARNEAVAGVRGRSFFIFGGVSTAGQTLTALGDLWQFHRDRGEWKELKTRDGPRARFSHAGCMLRPIPRDYLPLADDPDILGDGDGDANGGARARRLGIATLEAPHVA
;
A
#
# COMPACT_ATOMS: atom_id res chain seq x y z
N MET A 1 58.14 -15.39 -55.08
CA MET A 1 58.89 -16.57 -54.60
C MET A 1 58.02 -17.22 -53.55
N GLU A 2 57.20 -18.18 -54.00
CA GLU A 2 57.41 -19.63 -53.79
C GLU A 2 56.99 -20.05 -52.37
N GLY A 3 56.12 -21.03 -52.11
CA GLY A 3 55.45 -22.00 -52.97
C GLY A 3 55.19 -23.28 -52.16
N ALA A 4 53.95 -23.79 -52.21
CA ALA A 4 53.48 -25.17 -51.96
C ALA A 4 53.65 -25.77 -50.53
N GLY A 5 52.75 -26.59 -49.97
CA GLY A 5 51.55 -27.27 -50.47
C GLY A 5 51.52 -28.76 -50.03
N ARG A 6 50.30 -29.28 -49.73
CA ARG A 6 49.84 -30.69 -49.52
C ARG A 6 49.27 -30.91 -48.10
N GLY A 7 48.14 -31.59 -47.88
CA GLY A 7 47.22 -32.33 -48.76
C GLY A 7 46.00 -32.84 -47.96
N ALA A 8 44.92 -33.15 -48.67
CA ALA A 8 43.58 -33.47 -48.18
C ALA A 8 43.34 -34.95 -47.81
N ARG A 9 42.27 -35.19 -47.02
CA ARG A 9 41.32 -36.35 -46.93
C ARG A 9 40.51 -36.17 -45.61
N GLY A 10 39.21 -36.40 -45.45
CA GLY A 10 38.09 -36.86 -46.27
C GLY A 10 36.91 -37.23 -45.33
N ASN A 11 35.67 -37.06 -45.82
CA ASN A 11 34.38 -37.67 -45.39
C ASN A 11 33.70 -37.30 -44.05
N GLY A 12 32.71 -36.41 -44.14
CA GLY A 12 31.28 -36.77 -44.31
C GLY A 12 30.50 -37.42 -43.15
N ARG A 13 29.45 -36.73 -42.67
CA ARG A 13 28.09 -37.24 -42.33
C ARG A 13 27.26 -36.09 -41.74
N ARG A 14 26.33 -35.51 -42.51
CA ARG A 14 24.87 -35.73 -42.55
C ARG A 14 24.08 -35.18 -41.34
N ARG A 15 23.17 -34.25 -41.71
CA ARG A 15 22.09 -33.57 -40.97
C ARG A 15 21.12 -34.51 -40.25
N ARG A 16 20.47 -34.00 -39.19
CA ARG A 16 19.04 -34.12 -38.81
C ARG A 16 18.83 -33.20 -37.58
N ALA A 17 18.03 -32.14 -37.59
CA ALA A 17 16.56 -32.06 -37.71
C ALA A 17 15.85 -32.92 -36.66
N ALA A 18 15.55 -32.32 -35.50
CA ALA A 18 14.64 -32.87 -34.51
C ALA A 18 13.28 -32.14 -34.64
N GLY A 19 12.34 -32.83 -35.27
CA GLY A 19 10.91 -32.55 -35.23
C GLY A 19 10.19 -33.89 -35.31
N LEU A 20 9.11 -34.05 -34.53
CA LEU A 20 7.97 -34.99 -34.63
C LEU A 20 7.39 -35.11 -33.21
N ARG A 21 6.20 -34.57 -32.91
CA ARG A 21 4.83 -35.05 -33.22
C ARG A 21 4.49 -36.41 -32.59
N ARG A 22 3.55 -36.33 -31.62
CA ARG A 22 2.33 -37.12 -31.38
C ARG A 22 2.26 -38.61 -31.78
N ALA A 23 1.70 -39.34 -30.80
CA ALA A 23 0.58 -40.31 -30.87
C ALA A 23 0.88 -41.82 -30.90
N ALA A 24 0.40 -42.44 -29.81
CA ALA A 24 -0.54 -43.56 -29.74
C ALA A 24 -0.07 -45.02 -29.88
N SER A 25 -0.53 -45.76 -28.86
CA SER A 25 -1.12 -47.12 -28.86
C SER A 25 -0.22 -48.32 -29.17
N HIS A 26 -0.21 -49.29 -28.25
CA HIS A 26 -0.42 -50.72 -28.52
C HIS A 26 -1.08 -51.37 -27.28
N GLN A 27 -2.18 -52.08 -27.51
CA GLN A 27 -2.89 -53.00 -26.58
C GLN A 27 -2.38 -54.44 -26.76
N VAL A 28 -2.76 -55.34 -25.83
CA VAL A 28 -3.20 -56.77 -25.96
C VAL A 28 -3.09 -57.40 -24.55
N ALA A 29 -3.95 -58.26 -23.98
CA ALA A 29 -5.34 -58.75 -24.14
C ALA A 29 -5.71 -59.50 -22.81
N VAL A 30 -6.88 -59.26 -22.21
CA VAL A 30 -8.11 -60.11 -22.13
C VAL A 30 -8.00 -61.44 -21.35
N ALA A 31 -8.85 -61.58 -20.33
CA ALA A 31 -9.61 -62.80 -20.01
C ALA A 31 -10.98 -62.43 -19.41
N ASP A 32 -12.02 -63.16 -19.85
CA ASP A 32 -13.46 -62.88 -19.82
C ASP A 32 -14.22 -63.13 -18.51
N GLY A 33 -15.43 -62.54 -18.41
CA GLY A 33 -16.60 -63.26 -17.89
C GLY A 33 -17.62 -62.42 -17.12
N GLY A 34 -18.80 -62.14 -17.73
CA GLY A 34 -20.05 -61.90 -16.98
C GLY A 34 -20.87 -60.68 -17.41
N THR A 35 -21.93 -60.94 -18.17
CA THR A 35 -22.94 -60.05 -18.75
C THR A 35 -23.99 -59.50 -17.75
N ALA A 36 -24.46 -58.25 -17.91
CA ALA A 36 -25.89 -57.89 -18.03
C ALA A 36 -26.19 -56.35 -17.99
N THR A 37 -26.59 -55.82 -19.15
CA THR A 37 -27.70 -54.86 -19.43
C THR A 37 -27.91 -53.55 -18.64
N ALA A 38 -27.39 -52.45 -19.21
CA ALA A 38 -28.04 -51.20 -19.66
C ALA A 38 -29.38 -50.69 -19.03
N ARG A 39 -29.40 -49.44 -18.50
CA ARG A 39 -29.87 -48.18 -19.16
C ARG A 39 -30.20 -47.02 -18.19
N ARG A 40 -29.57 -45.87 -18.46
CA ARG A 40 -30.00 -44.43 -18.45
C ARG A 40 -30.68 -43.79 -17.20
N GLY A 41 -30.00 -42.77 -16.67
CA GLY A 41 -30.57 -41.42 -16.42
C GLY A 41 -29.99 -40.65 -15.22
N TRP A 42 -29.14 -39.62 -15.44
CA TRP A 42 -29.31 -38.16 -15.11
C TRP A 42 -29.63 -37.86 -13.62
N LEU A 43 -28.97 -37.00 -12.83
CA LEU A 43 -28.15 -35.77 -13.01
C LEU A 43 -27.40 -35.43 -11.69
N THR A 44 -26.25 -34.75 -11.85
CA THR A 44 -25.65 -33.65 -11.03
C THR A 44 -25.38 -33.80 -9.52
N SER A 45 -24.12 -33.57 -9.13
CA SER A 45 -23.63 -32.48 -8.23
C SER A 45 -22.22 -32.86 -7.73
N ALA A 46 -21.14 -32.16 -8.09
CA ALA A 46 -20.68 -30.89 -7.52
C ALA A 46 -20.63 -30.92 -5.98
N VAL A 47 -19.49 -31.33 -5.41
CA VAL A 47 -19.21 -31.11 -3.99
C VAL A 47 -18.47 -29.79 -3.86
N ALA A 48 -19.24 -28.74 -3.56
CA ALA A 48 -18.74 -27.53 -2.95
C ALA A 48 -18.46 -27.84 -1.47
N ALA A 49 -17.21 -27.68 -1.04
CA ALA A 49 -16.87 -27.75 0.37
C ALA A 49 -17.15 -26.39 1.02
N THR A 50 -18.35 -26.22 1.54
CA THR A 50 -18.67 -25.16 2.50
C THR A 50 -18.57 -25.75 3.90
N MET A 51 -17.65 -25.25 4.72
CA MET A 51 -17.70 -25.47 6.16
C MET A 51 -18.07 -24.14 6.83
N VAL A 52 -19.33 -24.04 7.23
CA VAL A 52 -19.80 -23.12 8.26
C VAL A 52 -20.09 -23.97 9.49
N LEU A 53 -19.41 -23.71 10.59
CA LEU A 53 -19.80 -24.20 11.90
C LEU A 53 -20.32 -23.02 12.71
N ALA A 54 -21.64 -22.88 12.78
CA ALA A 54 -22.31 -22.02 13.74
C ALA A 54 -23.15 -22.92 14.65
N MET A 55 -22.71 -23.14 15.89
CA MET A 55 -23.58 -23.62 16.96
C MET A 55 -24.05 -22.42 17.76
N ALA A 56 -25.33 -22.09 17.66
CA ALA A 56 -26.00 -21.15 18.55
C ALA A 56 -26.87 -21.94 19.53
N VAL A 57 -26.47 -21.96 20.80
CA VAL A 57 -27.37 -22.31 21.90
C VAL A 57 -27.97 -21.01 22.42
N ARG A 58 -29.29 -20.83 22.27
CA ARG A 58 -30.01 -19.66 22.81
C ARG A 58 -30.14 -19.79 24.33
N GLY A 59 -29.38 -18.98 25.06
CA GLY A 59 -29.66 -18.64 26.45
C GLY A 59 -29.97 -17.14 26.53
N ALA A 60 -31.19 -16.80 26.92
CA ALA A 60 -31.62 -15.42 27.13
C ALA A 60 -31.02 -14.86 28.43
N ALA A 61 -30.33 -13.71 28.37
CA ALA A 61 -30.35 -12.65 29.39
C ALA A 61 -29.44 -11.49 28.98
N HIS A 62 -29.93 -10.27 29.14
CA HIS A 62 -29.24 -9.01 28.89
C HIS A 62 -27.99 -8.81 29.76
N ALA A 63 -26.87 -8.48 29.12
CA ALA A 63 -25.82 -7.60 29.63
C ALA A 63 -25.04 -7.09 28.41
N SER A 64 -24.80 -5.79 28.31
CA SER A 64 -24.01 -5.20 27.22
C SER A 64 -22.54 -5.59 27.39
N ALA A 65 -22.20 -6.81 26.99
CA ALA A 65 -20.81 -7.19 26.86
C ALA A 65 -20.28 -6.48 25.62
N ALA A 66 -19.33 -5.56 25.80
CA ALA A 66 -18.49 -5.06 24.71
C ALA A 66 -18.06 -6.28 23.89
N GLU A 67 -18.45 -6.31 22.60
CA GLU A 67 -18.13 -7.45 21.75
C GLU A 67 -16.61 -7.68 21.81
N PRO A 68 -16.16 -8.88 22.23
CA PRO A 68 -14.73 -9.12 22.35
C PRO A 68 -14.13 -9.01 20.95
N TRP A 69 -13.15 -8.11 20.80
CA TRP A 69 -12.35 -8.03 19.58
C TRP A 69 -11.73 -9.40 19.32
N TYR A 70 -12.19 -10.08 18.27
CA TYR A 70 -11.61 -11.33 17.83
C TYR A 70 -10.68 -11.03 16.66
N LEU A 71 -9.40 -11.39 16.81
CA LEU A 71 -8.42 -11.31 15.73
C LEU A 71 -8.78 -12.37 14.68
N VAL A 72 -9.54 -11.98 13.66
CA VAL A 72 -9.73 -12.80 12.47
C VAL A 72 -8.54 -12.58 11.56
N TRP A 73 -7.52 -13.41 11.68
CA TRP A 73 -6.54 -13.50 10.60
C TRP A 73 -7.09 -14.42 9.52
N GLN A 74 -7.44 -13.85 8.36
CA GLN A 74 -7.79 -14.62 7.17
C GLN A 74 -6.72 -14.39 6.12
N ARG A 75 -5.98 -15.45 5.77
CA ARG A 75 -5.12 -15.42 4.58
C ARG A 75 -5.98 -15.51 3.34
N SER A 76 -6.20 -14.37 2.68
CA SER A 76 -6.73 -14.40 1.32
C SER A 76 -5.68 -15.00 0.38
N ARG A 77 -6.02 -16.07 -0.33
CA ARG A 77 -5.16 -16.66 -1.38
C ARG A 77 -5.53 -16.03 -2.71
N VAL A 78 -5.09 -14.79 -2.93
CA VAL A 78 -5.27 -14.11 -4.21
C VAL A 78 -4.12 -14.52 -5.12
N SER A 79 -4.42 -15.15 -6.25
CA SER A 79 -3.40 -15.80 -7.10
C SER A 79 -2.73 -14.85 -8.11
N GLN A 80 -3.16 -13.59 -8.22
CA GLN A 80 -2.75 -12.65 -9.28
C GLN A 80 -2.56 -11.22 -8.72
N GLY A 81 -1.66 -11.06 -7.76
CA GLY A 81 -1.37 -9.77 -7.11
C GLY A 81 0.03 -9.22 -7.42
N PRO A 82 0.36 -8.05 -6.84
CA PRO A 82 1.70 -7.48 -6.94
C PRO A 82 2.77 -8.47 -6.49
N LEU A 83 3.95 -8.40 -7.11
CA LEU A 83 5.13 -9.12 -6.64
C LEU A 83 5.43 -8.79 -5.17
N PRO A 84 6.08 -9.70 -4.42
CA PRO A 84 6.58 -9.42 -3.07
C PRO A 84 7.39 -8.13 -3.06
N ARG A 85 7.17 -7.27 -2.07
CA ARG A 85 7.79 -5.96 -2.00
C ARG A 85 7.83 -5.44 -0.57
N GLN A 86 8.81 -4.61 -0.29
CA GLN A 86 9.02 -3.88 0.97
C GLN A 86 8.93 -2.39 0.71
N ALA A 87 8.68 -1.62 1.78
CA ALA A 87 8.65 -0.15 1.72
C ALA A 87 7.79 0.43 0.59
N LEU A 88 6.72 -0.29 0.22
CA LEU A 88 5.68 0.19 -0.68
C LEU A 88 4.94 1.36 -0.05
N THR A 89 4.29 2.16 -0.88
CA THR A 89 3.28 3.12 -0.41
C THR A 89 1.89 2.53 -0.55
N MET A 90 1.03 2.85 0.41
CA MET A 90 -0.35 2.37 0.43
C MET A 90 -1.29 3.49 0.87
N VAL A 91 -2.38 3.66 0.15
CA VAL A 91 -3.49 4.54 0.54
C VAL A 91 -4.81 3.82 0.34
N VAL A 92 -5.87 4.28 1.03
CA VAL A 92 -7.20 3.65 0.96
C VAL A 92 -8.23 4.70 0.57
N ASP A 93 -8.96 4.39 -0.50
CA ASP A 93 -10.25 4.99 -0.80
C ASP A 93 -11.32 4.29 0.03
N ALA A 94 -11.71 4.93 1.14
CA ALA A 94 -12.67 4.36 2.07
C ALA A 94 -14.11 4.38 1.52
N GLU A 95 -14.42 5.24 0.55
CA GLU A 95 -15.76 5.36 -0.03
C GLU A 95 -16.02 4.23 -1.01
N GLU A 96 -15.05 3.90 -1.86
CA GLU A 96 -15.15 2.78 -2.81
C GLU A 96 -14.61 1.45 -2.29
N HIS A 97 -14.07 1.44 -1.06
CA HIS A 97 -13.43 0.26 -0.46
C HIS A 97 -12.29 -0.30 -1.33
N VAL A 98 -11.46 0.59 -1.87
CA VAL A 98 -10.31 0.24 -2.71
C VAL A 98 -9.00 0.66 -2.03
N MET A 99 -8.02 -0.24 -2.02
CA MET A 99 -6.67 0.07 -1.57
C MET A 99 -5.75 0.24 -2.78
N TYR A 100 -4.98 1.32 -2.80
CA TYR A 100 -3.97 1.58 -3.83
C TYR A 100 -2.58 1.34 -3.26
N VAL A 101 -1.74 0.67 -4.05
CA VAL A 101 -0.34 0.37 -3.72
C VAL A 101 0.55 0.84 -4.87
N HIS A 102 1.64 1.52 -4.54
CA HIS A 102 2.63 1.94 -5.53
C HIS A 102 4.06 1.67 -5.04
N GLY A 103 4.88 1.16 -5.97
CA GLY A 103 6.32 1.01 -5.81
C GLY A 103 6.74 0.01 -4.74
N GLY A 104 7.82 0.34 -4.03
CA GLY A 104 8.53 -0.55 -3.12
C GLY A 104 9.75 -1.20 -3.78
N TYR A 105 10.41 -2.10 -3.08
CA TYR A 105 11.55 -2.85 -3.62
C TYR A 105 11.60 -4.29 -3.11
N GLY A 106 12.46 -5.12 -3.68
CA GLY A 106 12.74 -6.46 -3.14
C GLY A 106 12.00 -7.60 -3.82
N ALA A 107 11.42 -7.38 -5.01
CA ALA A 107 10.67 -8.44 -5.72
C ALA A 107 11.56 -9.59 -6.16
N ARG A 108 12.77 -9.30 -6.66
CA ARG A 108 13.77 -10.32 -7.04
C ARG A 108 15.10 -10.14 -6.32
N SER A 109 15.42 -8.91 -5.93
CA SER A 109 16.64 -8.55 -5.20
C SER A 109 16.44 -7.24 -4.45
N GLU A 110 17.32 -6.92 -3.50
CA GLU A 110 17.31 -5.62 -2.81
C GLU A 110 17.58 -4.43 -3.75
N SER A 111 18.02 -4.66 -4.99
CA SER A 111 18.19 -3.61 -6.01
C SER A 111 16.97 -3.43 -6.91
N ASP A 112 15.95 -4.29 -6.74
CA ASP A 112 14.78 -4.33 -7.61
C ASP A 112 13.71 -3.38 -7.08
N PHE A 113 13.83 -2.10 -7.44
CA PHE A 113 12.84 -1.07 -7.17
C PHE A 113 11.73 -1.13 -8.21
N LEU A 114 10.50 -0.92 -7.75
CA LEU A 114 9.29 -1.07 -8.55
C LEU A 114 8.64 0.29 -8.79
N ASP A 115 7.98 0.41 -9.95
CA ASP A 115 7.23 1.58 -10.40
C ASP A 115 5.77 1.24 -10.76
N ASP A 116 5.35 0.01 -10.47
CA ASP A 116 4.01 -0.47 -10.76
C ASP A 116 2.99 0.03 -9.73
N THR A 117 1.77 0.24 -10.21
CA THR A 117 0.64 0.67 -9.39
C THR A 117 -0.44 -0.42 -9.42
N TRP A 118 -0.94 -0.78 -8.25
CA TRP A 118 -1.97 -1.80 -8.09
C TRP A 118 -3.13 -1.25 -7.27
N LYS A 119 -4.33 -1.67 -7.62
CA LYS A 119 -5.51 -1.50 -6.77
C LYS A 119 -6.04 -2.85 -6.28
N PHE A 120 -6.50 -2.88 -5.05
CA PHE A 120 -7.12 -4.03 -4.43
C PHE A 120 -8.56 -3.69 -4.07
N ASP A 121 -9.49 -4.40 -4.69
CA ASP A 121 -10.89 -4.40 -4.32
C ASP A 121 -11.06 -5.15 -3.00
N ILE A 122 -11.36 -4.43 -1.91
CA ILE A 122 -11.40 -5.01 -0.56
C ILE A 122 -12.57 -6.00 -0.43
N PRO A 123 -13.82 -5.68 -0.84
CA PRO A 123 -14.93 -6.62 -0.77
C PRO A 123 -14.76 -7.87 -1.65
N GLY A 124 -14.34 -7.71 -2.91
CA GLY A 124 -14.18 -8.83 -3.83
C GLY A 124 -12.83 -9.54 -3.74
N LEU A 125 -11.90 -9.05 -2.91
CA LEU A 125 -10.60 -9.65 -2.61
C LEU A 125 -9.74 -9.94 -3.85
N HIS A 126 -9.70 -9.01 -4.80
CA HIS A 126 -8.92 -9.18 -6.02
C HIS A 126 -8.05 -7.97 -6.34
N TRP A 127 -6.87 -8.25 -6.90
CA TRP A 127 -5.91 -7.25 -7.34
C TRP A 127 -6.12 -6.94 -8.82
N THR A 128 -5.96 -5.67 -9.18
CA THR A 128 -5.89 -5.21 -10.57
C THR A 128 -4.70 -4.27 -10.70
N GLN A 129 -3.82 -4.54 -11.66
CA GLN A 129 -2.75 -3.59 -11.98
C GLN A 129 -3.35 -2.41 -12.74
N ILE A 130 -3.01 -1.20 -12.32
CA ILE A 130 -3.30 0.01 -13.10
C ILE A 130 -2.22 0.09 -14.17
N VAL A 131 -2.65 0.04 -15.42
CA VAL A 131 -1.78 0.16 -16.59
C VAL A 131 -2.10 1.50 -17.24
N GLU A 132 -1.12 2.39 -17.28
CA GLU A 132 -1.31 3.70 -17.86
C GLU A 132 -1.57 3.60 -19.38
N PRO A 133 -2.33 4.56 -19.95
CA PRO A 133 -2.49 4.66 -21.41
C PRO A 133 -1.15 4.79 -22.13
N GLU A 134 -1.09 4.34 -23.38
CA GLU A 134 0.11 4.45 -24.21
C GLU A 134 0.56 5.92 -24.33
N GLY A 135 1.80 6.20 -23.93
CA GLY A 135 2.35 7.56 -23.89
C GLY A 135 2.11 8.34 -22.59
N GLY A 136 1.44 7.74 -21.60
CA GLY A 136 1.27 8.32 -20.27
C GLY A 136 2.59 8.43 -19.49
N SER A 137 2.71 9.44 -18.63
CA SER A 137 3.81 9.57 -17.66
C SER A 137 3.45 8.86 -16.36
N ARG A 138 4.44 8.30 -15.66
CA ARG A 138 4.27 7.72 -14.32
C ARG A 138 5.48 8.00 -13.44
N PRO A 139 5.34 7.94 -12.10
CA PRO A 139 6.48 8.08 -11.20
C PRO A 139 7.54 7.03 -11.53
N PRO A 140 8.84 7.40 -11.60
CA PRO A 140 9.90 6.40 -11.65
C PRO A 140 9.89 5.50 -10.41
N ALA A 141 10.54 4.35 -10.53
CA ALA A 141 10.63 3.34 -9.49
C ALA A 141 11.12 3.94 -8.18
N ARG A 142 10.47 3.60 -7.07
CA ARG A 142 10.76 4.21 -5.77
C ARG A 142 10.23 3.39 -4.61
N ALA A 143 10.88 3.53 -3.47
CA ALA A 143 10.42 3.02 -2.18
C ALA A 143 10.39 4.14 -1.12
N SER A 144 9.69 3.88 -0.01
CA SER A 144 9.62 4.79 1.14
C SER A 144 9.15 6.21 0.79
N ALA A 145 8.33 6.35 -0.26
CA ALA A 145 7.71 7.63 -0.60
C ALA A 145 6.59 7.96 0.40
N ALA A 146 6.30 9.25 0.56
CA ALA A 146 5.20 9.70 1.40
C ALA A 146 3.93 9.78 0.55
N ALA A 147 2.84 9.15 0.97
CA ALA A 147 1.59 9.13 0.21
C ALA A 147 0.37 9.41 1.09
N ALA A 148 -0.65 10.03 0.51
CA ALA A 148 -1.93 10.23 1.17
C ALA A 148 -3.09 10.30 0.15
N TRP A 149 -4.28 9.89 0.60
CA TRP A 149 -5.50 9.93 -0.20
C TRP A 149 -6.22 11.27 -0.07
N ALA A 150 -6.52 11.89 -1.19
CA ALA A 150 -7.35 13.07 -1.30
C ALA A 150 -8.75 12.68 -1.78
N ALA A 151 -9.67 12.45 -0.82
CA ALA A 151 -11.00 11.92 -1.10
C ALA A 151 -11.88 12.83 -1.98
N ASP A 152 -11.71 14.15 -1.84
CA ASP A 152 -12.48 15.16 -2.59
C ASP A 152 -12.25 15.12 -4.11
N ASP A 153 -11.06 14.73 -4.57
CA ASP A 153 -10.75 14.55 -6.00
C ASP A 153 -10.38 13.10 -6.33
N ARG A 154 -10.69 12.14 -5.44
CA ARG A 154 -10.35 10.72 -5.58
C ARG A 154 -8.92 10.49 -6.07
N THR A 155 -7.96 11.22 -5.49
CA THR A 155 -6.59 11.28 -5.97
C THR A 155 -5.62 10.72 -4.95
N MET A 156 -4.69 9.85 -5.37
CA MET A 156 -3.53 9.49 -4.57
C MET A 156 -2.40 10.49 -4.83
N LEU A 157 -1.95 11.17 -3.79
CA LEU A 157 -0.77 12.04 -3.83
C LEU A 157 0.45 11.28 -3.33
N LEU A 158 1.56 11.41 -4.04
CA LEU A 158 2.81 10.69 -3.81
C LEU A 158 3.99 11.67 -3.90
N PHE A 159 4.77 11.79 -2.83
CA PHE A 159 5.92 12.68 -2.76
C PHE A 159 7.20 11.93 -2.39
N GLY A 160 8.27 12.25 -3.12
CA GLY A 160 9.62 11.79 -2.80
C GLY A 160 9.78 10.27 -2.82
N GLY A 161 10.50 9.74 -1.84
CA GLY A 161 10.99 8.37 -1.82
C GLY A 161 12.42 8.28 -2.34
N ALA A 162 12.91 7.05 -2.48
CA ALA A 162 14.26 6.79 -2.96
C ALA A 162 14.29 5.64 -3.96
N ASP A 163 15.28 5.67 -4.84
CA ASP A 163 15.63 4.59 -5.76
C ASP A 163 17.12 4.29 -5.68
N ARG A 164 17.49 3.04 -5.96
CA ARG A 164 18.87 2.68 -6.25
C ARG A 164 19.09 2.68 -7.76
N ARG A 165 19.63 3.80 -8.26
CA ARG A 165 20.04 3.91 -9.67
C ARG A 165 20.89 2.70 -10.08
N ALA A 166 20.60 2.15 -11.25
CA ALA A 166 21.39 1.06 -11.83
C ALA A 166 22.88 1.41 -11.80
N ASN A 167 23.69 0.53 -11.18
CA ASN A 167 25.14 0.64 -10.99
C ASN A 167 25.61 1.59 -9.88
N SER A 168 24.73 2.08 -9.01
CA SER A 168 25.10 2.80 -7.78
C SER A 168 24.82 1.93 -6.56
N ASN A 169 25.74 1.91 -5.58
CA ASN A 169 25.45 1.35 -4.25
C ASN A 169 24.80 2.39 -3.31
N THR A 170 24.43 3.56 -3.84
CA THR A 170 23.90 4.69 -3.08
C THR A 170 22.45 4.93 -3.49
N LEU A 171 21.57 5.06 -2.49
CA LEU A 171 20.18 5.50 -2.67
C LEU A 171 20.17 6.95 -3.16
N THR A 172 19.26 7.25 -4.09
CA THR A 172 19.01 8.60 -4.59
C THR A 172 17.62 9.02 -4.15
N ASP A 173 17.55 10.01 -3.27
CA ASP A 173 16.27 10.57 -2.82
C ASP A 173 15.62 11.44 -3.90
N MET A 174 14.30 11.49 -3.88
CA MET A 174 13.47 12.23 -4.82
C MET A 174 12.70 13.36 -4.10
N ASN A 175 12.34 14.41 -4.84
CA ASN A 175 11.51 15.54 -4.36
C ASN A 175 10.39 15.93 -5.34
N ASP A 176 10.03 15.03 -6.25
CA ASP A 176 8.90 15.21 -7.13
C ASP A 176 7.58 14.87 -6.41
N LEU A 177 6.51 15.52 -6.87
CA LEU A 177 5.14 15.28 -6.44
C LEU A 177 4.36 14.70 -7.62
N TRP A 178 3.63 13.64 -7.38
CA TRP A 178 2.78 12.96 -8.35
C TRP A 178 1.36 12.82 -7.83
N ALA A 179 0.39 12.87 -8.73
CA ALA A 179 -1.02 12.64 -8.48
C ALA A 179 -1.52 11.52 -9.40
N LEU A 180 -2.12 10.47 -8.82
CA LEU A 180 -2.86 9.45 -9.55
C LEU A 180 -4.34 9.78 -9.46
N ASP A 181 -4.94 10.07 -10.60
CA ASP A 181 -6.39 10.10 -10.75
C ASP A 181 -6.91 8.66 -10.70
N ALA A 182 -7.77 8.35 -9.72
CA ALA A 182 -8.26 6.99 -9.53
C ALA A 182 -9.35 6.58 -10.52
N ASP A 183 -10.04 7.54 -11.12
CA ASP A 183 -11.13 7.30 -12.05
C ASP A 183 -10.56 7.04 -13.45
N GLU A 184 -9.55 7.80 -13.84
CA GLU A 184 -8.84 7.63 -15.12
C GLU A 184 -7.70 6.61 -15.04
N GLY A 185 -7.14 6.36 -13.86
CA GLY A 185 -5.95 5.53 -13.69
C GLY A 185 -4.69 6.17 -14.29
N VAL A 186 -4.62 7.50 -14.30
CA VAL A 186 -3.55 8.28 -14.94
C VAL A 186 -2.72 9.02 -13.90
N TRP A 187 -1.40 8.90 -14.01
CA TRP A 187 -0.46 9.67 -13.22
C TRP A 187 -0.11 11.01 -13.88
N THR A 188 -0.12 12.08 -13.08
CA THR A 188 0.32 13.41 -13.48
C THR A 188 1.40 13.91 -12.53
N GLN A 189 2.53 14.39 -13.08
CA GLN A 189 3.55 15.05 -12.27
C GLN A 189 3.14 16.49 -11.96
N LEU A 190 3.07 16.83 -10.67
CA LEU A 190 2.74 18.17 -10.21
C LEU A 190 4.03 18.98 -10.03
N VAL A 191 4.39 19.76 -11.05
CA VAL A 191 5.59 20.59 -11.04
C VAL A 191 5.31 21.91 -10.30
N SER A 192 6.11 22.21 -9.28
CA SER A 192 5.96 23.41 -8.46
C SER A 192 7.31 23.90 -7.93
N SER A 193 7.38 25.20 -7.67
CA SER A 193 8.53 25.87 -7.06
C SER A 193 8.04 27.01 -6.15
N PRO A 194 8.55 27.16 -4.91
CA PRO A 194 9.53 26.29 -4.26
C PRO A 194 8.96 24.88 -4.01
N ARG A 195 9.81 23.94 -3.60
CA ARG A 195 9.39 22.60 -3.18
C ARG A 195 10.30 22.06 -2.07
N PRO A 196 9.83 21.09 -1.27
CA PRO A 196 10.64 20.48 -0.22
C PRO A 196 11.89 19.82 -0.81
N GLU A 197 12.95 19.71 -0.01
CA GLU A 197 14.14 18.96 -0.42
C GLU A 197 13.84 17.46 -0.59
N ALA A 198 14.72 16.77 -1.33
CA ALA A 198 14.61 15.35 -1.61
C ALA A 198 14.69 14.52 -0.33
N ARG A 199 13.72 13.64 -0.14
CA ARG A 199 13.56 12.87 1.09
C ARG A 199 12.80 11.56 0.86
N ASN A 200 13.07 10.60 1.73
CA ASN A 200 12.28 9.39 1.89
C ASN A 200 11.84 9.25 3.37
N GLU A 201 10.95 8.29 3.64
CA GLU A 201 10.47 7.95 4.99
C GLU A 201 9.83 9.11 5.77
N ALA A 202 9.30 10.08 5.03
CA ALA A 202 8.43 11.12 5.56
C ALA A 202 7.00 10.58 5.73
N VAL A 203 6.24 11.20 6.62
CA VAL A 203 4.80 10.94 6.73
C VAL A 203 4.03 11.97 5.93
N ALA A 204 2.90 11.55 5.34
CA ALA A 204 2.00 12.43 4.62
C ALA A 204 0.57 12.37 5.17
N GLY A 205 -0.19 13.42 4.88
CA GLY A 205 -1.62 13.48 5.19
C GLY A 205 -2.33 14.52 4.35
N VAL A 206 -3.63 14.34 4.14
CA VAL A 206 -4.48 15.32 3.44
C VAL A 206 -5.55 15.85 4.38
N ARG A 207 -5.76 17.17 4.32
CA ARG A 207 -6.91 17.83 4.96
C ARG A 207 -7.45 18.93 4.05
N GLY A 208 -8.69 18.77 3.61
CA GLY A 208 -9.28 19.63 2.58
C GLY A 208 -8.38 19.66 1.33
N ARG A 209 -8.13 20.86 0.80
CA ARG A 209 -7.29 21.09 -0.38
C ARG A 209 -5.77 21.08 -0.11
N SER A 210 -5.36 20.67 1.09
CA SER A 210 -3.97 20.69 1.52
C SER A 210 -3.39 19.29 1.71
N PHE A 211 -2.26 19.03 1.06
CA PHE A 211 -1.42 17.87 1.28
C PHE A 211 -0.22 18.27 2.15
N PHE A 212 0.04 17.52 3.20
CA PHE A 212 1.11 17.79 4.15
C PHE A 212 2.16 16.69 4.08
N ILE A 213 3.42 17.07 4.26
CA ILE A 213 4.51 16.13 4.55
C ILE A 213 5.28 16.61 5.79
N PHE A 214 5.72 15.68 6.62
CA PHE A 214 6.54 15.98 7.80
C PHE A 214 7.72 15.02 7.93
N GLY A 215 8.86 15.60 8.27
CA GLY A 215 10.09 14.87 8.54
C GLY A 215 10.62 14.09 7.34
N GLY A 216 11.16 12.90 7.61
CA GLY A 216 11.85 12.07 6.64
C GLY A 216 13.37 12.22 6.75
N VAL A 217 14.08 11.61 5.81
CA VAL A 217 15.54 11.62 5.77
C VAL A 217 16.02 11.98 4.37
N SER A 218 17.10 12.75 4.31
CA SER A 218 17.77 13.13 3.07
C SER A 218 19.24 12.70 3.08
N THR A 219 19.71 12.28 1.91
CA THR A 219 21.10 11.92 1.59
C THR A 219 21.73 12.88 0.57
N ALA A 220 21.03 13.95 0.20
CA ALA A 220 21.48 14.92 -0.82
C ALA A 220 22.85 15.56 -0.49
N GLY A 221 23.24 15.61 0.78
CA GLY A 221 24.53 16.13 1.25
C GLY A 221 25.63 15.10 1.49
N GLN A 222 25.53 13.87 0.95
CA GLN A 222 26.44 12.73 1.25
C GLN A 222 26.40 12.24 2.70
N THR A 223 25.65 12.92 3.57
CA THR A 223 25.42 12.57 4.97
C THR A 223 23.93 12.37 5.18
N LEU A 224 23.58 11.28 5.87
CA LEU A 224 22.21 11.01 6.28
C LEU A 224 21.74 12.11 7.25
N THR A 225 20.74 12.87 6.83
CA THR A 225 20.19 14.00 7.60
C THR A 225 18.71 13.79 7.87
N ALA A 226 18.34 13.66 9.14
CA ALA A 226 16.94 13.62 9.56
C ALA A 226 16.32 15.01 9.42
N LEU A 227 15.11 15.06 8.86
CA LEU A 227 14.35 16.28 8.64
C LEU A 227 13.24 16.42 9.69
N GLY A 228 12.88 17.66 10.01
CA GLY A 228 11.83 18.01 10.96
C GLY A 228 10.98 19.19 10.52
N ASP A 229 11.06 19.54 9.25
CA ASP A 229 10.24 20.56 8.60
C ASP A 229 8.85 20.01 8.29
N LEU A 230 7.86 20.90 8.29
CA LEU A 230 6.49 20.63 7.90
C LEU A 230 6.21 21.42 6.62
N TRP A 231 5.78 20.73 5.58
CA TRP A 231 5.41 21.36 4.32
C TRP A 231 3.94 21.15 4.02
N GLN A 232 3.33 22.15 3.40
CA GLN A 232 1.96 22.14 2.90
C GLN A 232 1.97 22.42 1.40
N PHE A 233 1.36 21.54 0.62
CA PHE A 233 1.02 21.75 -0.77
C PHE A 233 -0.46 22.07 -0.91
N HIS A 234 -0.78 23.25 -1.46
CA HIS A 234 -2.16 23.63 -1.76
C HIS A 234 -2.53 23.16 -3.17
N ARG A 235 -3.41 22.16 -3.28
CA ARG A 235 -3.71 21.46 -4.53
C ARG A 235 -4.28 22.35 -5.62
N ASP A 236 -5.20 23.26 -5.29
CA ASP A 236 -5.81 24.13 -6.30
C ASP A 236 -4.85 25.22 -6.80
N ARG A 237 -3.87 25.62 -5.98
CA ARG A 237 -2.88 26.65 -6.35
C ARG A 237 -1.63 26.05 -6.97
N GLY A 238 -1.37 24.76 -6.73
CA GLY A 238 -0.14 24.10 -7.18
C GLY A 238 1.11 24.59 -6.44
N GLU A 239 0.99 25.01 -5.18
CA GLU A 239 2.04 25.71 -4.45
C GLU A 239 2.43 25.02 -3.15
N TRP A 240 3.74 24.87 -2.93
CA TRP A 240 4.29 24.49 -1.63
C TRP A 240 4.54 25.70 -0.73
N LYS A 241 4.33 25.49 0.56
CA LYS A 241 4.69 26.41 1.63
C LYS A 241 5.28 25.64 2.80
N GLU A 242 6.45 26.04 3.26
CA GLU A 242 6.99 25.56 4.52
C GLU A 242 6.22 26.20 5.68
N LEU A 243 5.74 25.39 6.61
CA LEU A 243 5.04 25.83 7.81
C LEU A 243 5.98 25.81 9.01
N LYS A 244 6.24 26.97 9.59
CA LYS A 244 6.99 27.08 10.85
C LYS A 244 6.05 26.82 12.02
N THR A 245 6.39 25.84 12.85
CA THR A 245 5.64 25.51 14.07
C THR A 245 6.40 26.03 15.30
N ARG A 246 5.66 26.47 16.34
CA ARG A 246 6.28 26.99 17.58
C ARG A 246 6.86 25.86 18.44
N ASP A 247 6.09 24.77 18.61
CA ASP A 247 6.40 23.63 19.49
C ASP A 247 6.24 22.28 18.73
N GLY A 248 6.96 22.12 17.62
CA GLY A 248 6.89 20.93 16.78
C GLY A 248 7.76 19.74 17.25
N PRO A 249 7.52 18.53 16.74
CA PRO A 249 8.41 17.39 17.00
C PRO A 249 9.80 17.67 16.45
N ARG A 250 10.84 17.14 17.11
CA ARG A 250 12.20 17.11 16.54
C ARG A 250 12.25 16.28 15.26
N ALA A 251 13.27 16.56 14.45
CA ALA A 251 13.59 15.83 13.23
C ALA A 251 13.59 14.31 13.44
N ARG A 252 12.95 13.58 12.50
CA ARG A 252 12.73 12.14 12.58
C ARG A 252 12.34 11.56 11.21
N PHE A 253 12.60 10.27 11.06
CA PHE A 253 12.23 9.44 9.90
C PHE A 253 11.83 8.04 10.40
N SER A 254 11.43 7.14 9.51
CA SER A 254 10.87 5.81 9.84
C SER A 254 9.70 5.85 10.84
N HIS A 255 8.94 6.95 10.85
CA HIS A 255 7.87 7.18 11.81
C HIS A 255 6.51 7.00 11.15
N ALA A 256 5.48 6.73 11.96
CA ALA A 256 4.10 6.63 11.50
C ALA A 256 3.33 7.92 11.85
N GLY A 257 2.41 8.29 10.98
CA GLY A 257 1.49 9.40 11.19
C GLY A 257 0.17 9.13 10.49
N CYS A 258 -0.90 9.70 11.00
CA CYS A 258 -2.20 9.69 10.35
C CYS A 258 -2.86 11.06 10.53
N MET A 259 -3.71 11.44 9.57
CA MET A 259 -4.55 12.62 9.74
C MET A 259 -5.85 12.20 10.41
N LEU A 260 -6.09 12.69 11.63
CA LEU A 260 -7.36 12.49 12.30
C LEU A 260 -8.45 13.34 11.63
N ARG A 261 -9.61 12.74 11.38
CA ARG A 261 -10.82 13.51 11.08
C ARG A 261 -11.14 14.35 12.31
N PRO A 262 -11.47 15.66 12.16
CA PRO A 262 -11.99 16.43 13.28
C PRO A 262 -13.20 15.70 13.84
N ILE A 263 -13.14 15.30 15.12
CA ILE A 263 -14.32 14.81 15.82
C ILE A 263 -15.29 16.00 15.86
N PRO A 264 -16.52 15.88 15.34
CA PRO A 264 -17.53 16.92 15.55
C PRO A 264 -17.63 17.20 17.05
N ARG A 265 -17.68 18.47 17.47
CA ARG A 265 -17.72 18.83 18.90
C ARG A 265 -18.82 18.08 19.66
N ASP A 266 -19.88 17.69 18.97
CA ASP A 266 -21.05 16.98 19.49
C ASP A 266 -20.75 15.51 19.90
N TYR A 267 -19.58 14.98 19.55
CA TYR A 267 -19.12 13.63 19.91
C TYR A 267 -18.08 13.59 21.04
N LEU A 268 -17.71 14.74 21.60
CA LEU A 268 -17.05 14.73 22.89
C LEU A 268 -18.13 14.36 23.90
N PRO A 269 -18.01 13.23 24.65
CA PRO A 269 -18.89 13.02 25.78
C PRO A 269 -18.79 14.28 26.63
N LEU A 270 -19.92 14.96 26.82
CA LEU A 270 -20.04 16.08 27.75
C LEU A 270 -19.32 15.64 29.01
N ALA A 271 -18.26 16.36 29.40
CA ALA A 271 -17.39 16.01 30.51
C ALA A 271 -18.07 16.23 31.88
N ASP A 272 -19.38 16.02 31.92
CA ASP A 272 -20.29 16.24 33.04
C ASP A 272 -21.10 14.97 33.32
N ASP A 273 -20.50 13.78 33.13
CA ASP A 273 -21.00 12.55 33.76
C ASP A 273 -20.26 12.36 35.09
N PRO A 274 -20.86 12.75 36.23
CA PRO A 274 -20.24 12.60 37.55
C PRO A 274 -20.14 11.14 38.01
N ASP A 275 -20.71 10.17 37.29
CA ASP A 275 -20.79 8.78 37.74
C ASP A 275 -19.57 7.90 37.38
N ILE A 276 -18.51 8.48 36.77
CA ILE A 276 -17.22 7.77 36.49
C ILE A 276 -16.15 8.07 37.55
N LEU A 277 -16.52 8.50 38.74
CA LEU A 277 -15.66 8.41 39.92
C LEU A 277 -16.42 7.65 40.99
N GLY A 278 -16.14 6.35 41.08
CA GLY A 278 -16.71 5.50 42.10
C GLY A 278 -16.47 6.08 43.50
N ASP A 279 -17.54 6.08 44.30
CA ASP A 279 -17.47 6.30 45.74
C ASP A 279 -16.55 5.25 46.36
N GLY A 280 -15.29 5.64 46.57
CA GLY A 280 -14.32 4.95 47.39
C GLY A 280 -14.00 5.84 48.58
N ASP A 281 -14.68 5.60 49.70
CA ASP A 281 -14.30 6.09 51.02
C ASP A 281 -12.79 5.83 51.29
N GLY A 282 -12.10 6.83 51.84
CA GLY A 282 -10.91 6.60 52.66
C GLY A 282 -9.65 7.42 52.33
N ASP A 283 -9.39 8.37 53.23
CA ASP A 283 -8.05 8.85 53.64
C ASP A 283 -7.28 9.86 52.79
N ALA A 284 -7.54 11.12 53.13
CA ALA A 284 -6.60 12.15 53.55
C ALA A 284 -5.12 12.08 53.10
N ASN A 285 -4.72 13.21 52.49
CA ASN A 285 -3.42 13.89 52.60
C ASN A 285 -2.32 13.54 51.59
N GLY A 286 -2.16 14.39 50.57
CA GLY A 286 -0.99 14.38 49.68
C GLY A 286 -1.22 15.13 48.38
N GLY A 287 -0.84 16.41 48.33
CA GLY A 287 -1.08 17.28 47.19
C GLY A 287 -0.36 16.83 45.90
N ALA A 288 -1.13 16.69 44.83
CA ALA A 288 -0.64 16.77 43.46
C ALA A 288 -1.63 17.61 42.63
N ARG A 289 -1.34 18.90 42.46
CA ARG A 289 -2.04 19.76 41.50
C ARG A 289 -1.67 19.28 40.08
N ALA A 290 -2.55 18.50 39.47
CA ALA A 290 -2.52 18.30 38.02
C ALA A 290 -2.77 19.65 37.34
N ARG A 291 -1.72 20.28 36.80
CA ARG A 291 -1.85 21.48 35.97
C ARG A 291 -2.56 21.08 34.67
N ARG A 292 -3.82 21.51 34.54
CA ARG A 292 -4.54 21.54 33.26
C ARG A 292 -3.75 22.45 32.30
N LEU A 293 -3.15 21.89 31.26
CA LEU A 293 -2.71 22.65 30.09
C LEU A 293 -3.96 23.05 29.32
N GLY A 294 -4.49 24.24 29.60
CA GLY A 294 -5.57 24.85 28.85
C GLY A 294 -5.12 25.11 27.42
N ILE A 295 -5.83 24.52 26.45
CA ILE A 295 -5.75 24.92 25.04
C ILE A 295 -6.40 26.30 24.96
N ALA A 296 -5.59 27.35 24.87
CA ALA A 296 -6.08 28.68 24.57
C ALA A 296 -6.44 28.75 23.08
N THR A 297 -7.74 28.81 22.79
CA THR A 297 -8.28 29.20 21.49
C THR A 297 -7.99 30.68 21.25
N LEU A 298 -7.18 30.98 20.24
CA LEU A 298 -7.07 32.34 19.69
C LEU A 298 -8.30 32.58 18.82
N GLU A 299 -9.25 33.36 19.32
CA GLU A 299 -10.31 33.96 18.50
C GLU A 299 -9.71 35.12 17.69
N ALA A 300 -9.99 35.14 16.39
CA ALA A 300 -9.67 36.28 15.53
C ALA A 300 -10.68 37.41 15.79
N PRO A 301 -10.26 38.69 15.86
CA PRO A 301 -11.20 39.78 16.05
C PRO A 301 -12.04 39.99 14.79
N HIS A 302 -13.36 40.00 14.96
CA HIS A 302 -14.29 40.54 13.98
C HIS A 302 -14.01 42.03 13.79
N VAL A 303 -13.73 42.44 12.55
CA VAL A 303 -13.72 43.84 12.15
C VAL A 303 -15.16 44.21 11.77
N ALA A 304 -15.70 45.20 12.49
CA ALA A 304 -16.92 45.93 12.14
C ALA A 304 -16.59 47.07 11.16
#